data_AF-A0A432TN18-F1
#
_entry.id   AF-A0A432TN18-F1
#
_cell.length_a   1.000
_cell.length_b   1.000
_cell.length_c   1.000
_cell.angle_alpha   90.00
_cell.angle_beta   90.00
_cell.angle_gamma   90.00
#
_symmetry.space_group_name_H-M   'P 1'
#
loop_
_entity.id
_entity.type
_entity.pdbx_description
1 polymer ?
#
loop_
_entity_poly.entity_id
_entity_poly.type
_entity_poly.pdbx_seq_one_letter_code
_entity_poly.pdbx_strand_id
1 'polypeptide(L)'
;SIDPDNFKITTSTTNIPKIREVDVVFGSNSPRWDLYVSAENLTKHTGDRINKDRIFVRIKNDSKSGLWLALNQPTKLISGYASPPTKIATLEFFVNANKLEKTGDYLGKIKFLVKNY
;
A
#
# COMPACT_ATOMS: atom_id res chain seq x y z
N SER A 1 -21.19 4.96 1.31
CA SER A 1 -19.95 5.44 0.68
C SER A 1 -18.86 5.27 1.71
N ILE A 2 -17.86 4.42 1.46
CA ILE A 2 -16.70 4.30 2.35
C ILE A 2 -15.74 5.38 1.87
N ASP A 3 -15.69 6.51 2.57
CA ASP A 3 -14.62 7.47 2.33
C ASP A 3 -13.30 6.80 2.74
N PRO A 4 -12.31 6.68 1.83
CA PRO A 4 -11.01 6.17 2.23
C PRO A 4 -10.43 7.12 3.27
N ASP A 5 -10.08 6.60 4.44
CA ASP A 5 -9.43 7.37 5.50
C ASP A 5 -8.25 8.17 4.92
N ASN A 6 -8.26 9.48 5.16
CA ASN A 6 -7.19 10.37 4.75
C ASN A 6 -5.90 9.98 5.48
N PHE A 7 -4.97 9.34 4.77
CA PHE A 7 -3.68 8.98 5.35
C PHE A 7 -2.79 10.22 5.46
N LYS A 8 -2.51 10.67 6.68
CA LYS A 8 -1.51 11.72 6.94
C LYS A 8 -0.11 11.13 6.92
N ILE A 9 0.68 11.43 5.90
CA ILE A 9 2.11 11.07 5.84
C ILE A 9 2.93 12.29 6.24
N THR A 10 3.42 12.31 7.48
CA THR A 10 4.40 13.31 7.91
C THR A 10 5.78 12.88 7.40
N THR A 11 6.43 13.72 6.60
CA THR A 11 7.84 13.54 6.22
C THR A 11 8.72 13.38 7.47
N SER A 12 9.45 12.28 7.55
CA SER A 12 10.34 11.97 8.67
C SER A 12 11.61 12.82 8.60
N THR A 13 11.99 13.44 9.71
CA THR A 13 13.33 14.02 9.92
C THR A 13 14.35 12.97 10.35
N THR A 14 13.96 11.69 10.50
CA THR A 14 14.85 10.59 10.87
C THR A 14 15.11 9.68 9.68
N ASN A 15 16.33 9.14 9.59
CA ASN A 15 16.79 8.14 8.61
C ASN A 15 15.98 6.82 8.58
N ILE A 16 14.80 6.78 9.21
CA ILE A 16 13.97 5.60 9.37
C ILE A 16 12.63 5.89 8.69
N PRO A 17 12.19 5.05 7.74
CA PRO A 17 10.90 5.23 7.13
C PRO A 17 9.74 5.03 8.10
N LYS A 18 8.70 5.86 7.96
CA LYS A 18 7.42 5.58 8.59
C LYS A 18 6.78 4.39 7.89
N ILE A 19 6.80 3.24 8.56
CA ILE A 19 6.09 2.04 8.13
C ILE A 19 4.65 2.14 8.65
N ARG A 20 3.66 2.04 7.76
CA ARG A 20 2.25 1.90 8.15
C ARG A 20 1.81 0.48 7.94
N GLU A 21 1.13 -0.08 8.94
CA GLU A 21 0.55 -1.42 8.90
C GLU A 21 -0.96 -1.33 8.63
N VAL A 22 -1.45 -2.13 7.70
CA VAL A 22 -2.87 -2.22 7.33
C VAL A 22 -3.28 -3.67 7.31
N ASP A 23 -4.27 -4.03 8.13
CA ASP A 23 -4.89 -5.34 8.06
C ASP A 23 -5.88 -5.39 6.90
N VAL A 24 -5.73 -6.40 6.04
CA VAL A 24 -6.62 -6.63 4.91
C VAL A 24 -7.55 -7.78 5.28
N VAL A 25 -8.84 -7.46 5.40
CA VAL A 25 -9.93 -8.41 5.63
C VAL A 25 -10.69 -8.58 4.32
N PHE A 26 -10.81 -9.83 3.86
CA PHE A 26 -11.47 -10.14 2.61
C PHE A 26 -12.25 -11.46 2.73
N GLY A 27 -13.41 -11.50 2.07
CA GLY A 27 -14.22 -12.70 1.89
C GLY A 27 -14.65 -12.80 0.44
N SER A 28 -14.77 -14.02 -0.08
CA SER A 28 -15.11 -14.26 -1.48
C SER A 28 -15.88 -15.56 -1.64
N ASN A 29 -16.80 -15.58 -2.59
CA ASN A 29 -17.44 -16.82 -3.07
C ASN A 29 -16.75 -17.37 -4.34
N SER A 30 -15.73 -16.67 -4.85
CA SER A 30 -15.04 -17.09 -6.08
C SER A 30 -14.16 -18.30 -5.78
N PRO A 31 -14.12 -19.32 -6.66
CA PRO A 31 -13.28 -20.50 -6.47
C PRO A 31 -11.81 -20.11 -6.38
N ARG A 32 -11.39 -19.03 -7.03
CA ARG A 32 -10.06 -18.45 -6.89
C ARG A 32 -10.12 -16.93 -7.00
N TRP A 33 -9.25 -16.26 -6.26
CA TRP A 33 -9.05 -14.81 -6.36
C TRP A 33 -7.57 -14.43 -6.20
N ASP A 34 -7.22 -13.29 -6.77
CA ASP A 34 -5.92 -12.63 -6.63
C ASP A 34 -6.13 -11.18 -6.14
N LEU A 35 -5.38 -10.77 -5.10
CA LEU A 35 -5.32 -9.40 -4.62
C LEU A 35 -4.10 -8.68 -5.22
N TYR A 36 -4.36 -7.54 -5.85
CA TYR A 36 -3.37 -6.61 -6.35
C TYR A 36 -3.46 -5.29 -5.61
N VAL A 37 -2.31 -4.63 -5.44
CA VAL A 37 -2.21 -3.31 -4.83
C VAL A 37 -1.44 -2.38 -5.76
N SER A 38 -1.87 -1.12 -5.84
CA SER A 38 -1.17 -0.05 -6.55
C SER A 38 -1.28 1.26 -5.79
N ALA A 39 -0.45 2.23 -6.12
CA ALA A 39 -0.49 3.56 -5.53
C ALA A 39 -0.60 4.67 -6.58
N GLU A 40 -1.19 5.78 -6.18
CA GLU A 40 -1.08 7.05 -6.89
C GLU A 40 0.13 7.84 -6.39
N ASN A 41 0.52 8.87 -7.12
CA ASN A 41 1.56 9.78 -6.65
C ASN A 41 1.06 10.49 -5.40
N LEU A 42 1.97 10.77 -4.47
CA LEU A 42 1.66 11.61 -3.32
C LEU A 42 1.85 13.06 -3.72
N THR A 43 0.88 13.90 -3.42
CA THR A 43 0.88 15.31 -3.82
C THR A 43 0.68 16.17 -2.57
N LYS A 44 1.49 17.21 -2.43
CA LYS A 44 1.36 18.22 -1.40
C LYS A 44 0.45 19.35 -1.89
N HIS A 45 -0.22 20.05 -0.99
CA HIS A 45 -1.08 21.20 -1.36
C HIS A 45 -0.32 22.31 -2.12
N THR A 46 0.99 22.42 -1.94
CA THR A 46 1.88 23.35 -2.66
C THR A 46 2.22 22.91 -4.09
N GLY A 47 1.78 21.72 -4.52
CA GLY A 47 2.07 21.14 -5.83
C GLY A 47 3.33 20.26 -5.87
N ASP A 48 4.11 20.17 -4.79
CA ASP A 48 5.24 19.24 -4.71
C ASP A 48 4.72 17.78 -4.77
N ARG A 49 5.45 16.88 -5.45
CA ARG A 49 4.99 15.51 -5.73
C ARG A 49 6.06 14.46 -5.47
N ILE A 50 5.66 13.37 -4.82
CA ILE A 50 6.44 12.12 -4.69
C ILE A 50 5.83 11.10 -5.65
N ASN A 51 6.65 10.56 -6.56
CA ASN A 51 6.17 9.59 -7.55
C ASN A 51 5.85 8.23 -6.90
N LYS A 52 4.84 7.54 -7.45
CA LYS A 52 4.34 6.25 -6.93
C LYS A 52 5.35 5.09 -7.00
N ASP A 53 6.39 5.19 -7.82
CA ASP A 53 7.53 4.26 -7.87
C ASP A 53 8.39 4.29 -6.61
N ARG A 54 8.18 5.29 -5.76
CA ARG A 54 8.83 5.42 -4.45
C ARG A 54 7.97 4.90 -3.29
N ILE A 55 6.80 4.34 -3.60
CA ILE A 55 5.88 3.76 -2.63
C ILE A 55 6.00 2.25 -2.75
N PHE A 56 6.27 1.59 -1.63
CA PHE A 56 6.53 0.17 -1.55
C PHE A 56 5.56 -0.50 -0.58
N VAL A 57 5.29 -1.77 -0.83
CA VAL A 57 4.49 -2.64 0.03
C VAL A 57 5.19 -3.96 0.27
N ARG A 58 4.93 -4.60 1.41
CA ARG A 58 5.21 -6.02 1.63
C ARG A 58 4.14 -6.63 2.52
N ILE A 59 4.07 -7.95 2.56
CA ILE A 59 3.25 -8.67 3.55
C ILE A 59 4.10 -8.86 4.81
N LYS A 60 3.60 -8.36 5.94
CA LYS A 60 4.28 -8.46 7.23
C LYS A 60 4.47 -9.93 7.61
N ASN A 61 5.68 -10.28 8.04
CA ASN A 61 6.07 -11.63 8.47
C ASN A 61 5.86 -12.74 7.42
N ASP A 62 5.71 -12.40 6.13
CA ASP A 62 5.71 -13.44 5.10
C ASP A 62 7.14 -13.93 4.85
N SER A 63 7.42 -15.13 5.37
CA SER A 63 8.68 -15.85 5.18
C SER A 63 9.10 -16.03 3.72
N LYS A 64 8.16 -15.92 2.76
CA LYS A 64 8.43 -16.04 1.32
C LYS A 64 8.69 -14.70 0.62
N SER A 65 8.28 -13.57 1.20
CA SER A 65 8.27 -12.26 0.53
C SER A 65 8.77 -11.10 1.40
N GLY A 66 9.92 -11.29 2.05
CA GLY A 66 10.64 -10.20 2.73
C GLY A 66 11.08 -9.03 1.84
N LEU A 67 10.77 -9.09 0.54
CA LEU A 67 11.08 -8.08 -0.46
C LEU A 67 10.00 -6.98 -0.50
N TRP A 68 10.45 -5.74 -0.41
CA TRP A 68 9.62 -4.57 -0.67
C TRP A 68 9.30 -4.47 -2.17
N LEU A 69 8.01 -4.46 -2.50
CA LEU A 69 7.53 -4.36 -3.88
C LEU A 69 7.08 -2.93 -4.18
N ALA A 70 7.55 -2.36 -5.28
CA ALA A 70 7.10 -1.05 -5.73
C ALA A 70 5.63 -1.09 -6.18
N LEU A 71 4.91 0.02 -5.94
CA LEU A 71 3.50 0.20 -6.29
C LEU A 71 3.31 1.09 -7.52
N ASN A 72 4.32 1.20 -8.39
CA ASN A 72 4.25 1.94 -9.65
C ASN A 72 3.23 1.35 -10.64
N GLN A 73 2.89 0.08 -10.48
CA GLN A 73 1.85 -0.63 -11.23
C GLN A 73 1.06 -1.55 -10.29
N PRO A 74 -0.08 -2.13 -10.73
CA PRO A 74 -0.78 -3.16 -9.97
C PRO A 74 0.14 -4.36 -9.70
N THR A 75 0.51 -4.52 -8.44
CA THR A 75 1.41 -5.59 -7.97
C THR A 75 0.57 -6.64 -7.25
N LYS A 76 0.67 -7.89 -7.72
CA LYS A 76 0.02 -9.03 -7.06
C LYS A 76 0.68 -9.30 -5.71
N LEU A 77 -0.11 -9.38 -4.64
CA LEU A 77 0.40 -9.67 -3.29
C LEU A 77 0.06 -11.08 -2.83
N ILE A 78 -1.21 -11.47 -2.94
CA ILE A 78 -1.70 -12.74 -2.38
C ILE A 78 -2.82 -13.31 -3.25
N SER A 79 -2.93 -14.63 -3.25
CA SER A 79 -4.03 -15.38 -3.85
C SER A 79 -4.78 -16.15 -2.77
N GLY A 80 -6.04 -16.45 -3.03
CA GLY A 80 -6.80 -17.36 -2.20
C GLY A 80 -7.98 -17.98 -2.92
N TYR A 81 -8.86 -18.58 -2.11
CA TYR A 81 -10.03 -19.34 -2.51
C TYR A 81 -11.27 -18.81 -1.82
N ALA A 82 -12.43 -19.39 -2.14
CA ALA A 82 -13.68 -19.03 -1.48
C ALA A 82 -13.54 -19.16 0.05
N SER A 83 -13.89 -18.08 0.76
CA SER A 83 -13.78 -18.01 2.21
C SER A 83 -14.77 -16.97 2.77
N PRO A 84 -15.27 -17.17 4.00
CA PRO A 84 -15.93 -16.10 4.73
C PRO A 84 -14.95 -14.92 4.96
N PRO A 85 -15.45 -13.72 5.28
CA PRO A 85 -14.61 -12.58 5.63
C PRO A 85 -13.62 -12.93 6.73
N THR A 86 -12.33 -12.89 6.41
CA THR A 86 -11.24 -13.17 7.35
C THR A 86 -10.04 -12.28 7.04
N LYS A 87 -9.14 -12.12 8.01
CA LYS A 87 -7.88 -11.42 7.79
C LYS A 87 -7.00 -12.27 6.88
N ILE A 88 -6.69 -11.77 5.69
CA ILE A 88 -5.88 -12.48 4.68
C ILE A 88 -4.41 -12.06 4.71
N ALA A 89 -4.11 -10.84 5.16
CA ALA A 89 -2.75 -10.32 5.27
C ALA A 89 -2.68 -9.10 6.20
N THR A 90 -1.50 -8.82 6.74
CA THR A 90 -1.12 -7.48 7.22
C THR A 90 -0.13 -6.91 6.22
N LEU A 91 -0.42 -5.74 5.65
CA LEU A 91 0.45 -5.06 4.70
C LEU A 91 1.25 -3.97 5.41
N GLU A 92 2.54 -3.93 5.15
CA GLU A 92 3.41 -2.82 5.53
C GLU A 92 3.66 -1.93 4.32
N PHE A 93 3.52 -0.62 4.49
CA PHE A 93 3.81 0.37 3.46
C PHE A 93 5.01 1.22 3.84
N PHE A 94 5.84 1.51 2.84
CA PHE A 94 7.03 2.35 2.97
C PHE A 94 7.05 3.38 1.84
N VAL A 95 7.29 4.65 2.17
CA VAL A 95 7.58 5.70 1.20
C VAL A 95 9.05 6.07 1.31
N ASN A 96 9.82 5.80 0.26
CA ASN A 96 11.20 6.23 0.17
C ASN A 96 11.22 7.69 -0.24
N ALA A 97 11.38 8.62 0.70
CA ALA A 97 11.48 10.06 0.41
C ALA A 97 12.94 10.51 0.26
N ASN A 98 13.24 11.38 -0.71
CA ASN A 98 14.59 11.95 -0.90
C ASN A 98 14.83 13.10 0.07
N LYS A 99 16.09 13.31 0.48
CA LYS A 99 16.48 14.49 1.30
C LYS A 99 16.15 15.84 0.65
N LEU A 100 16.02 15.87 -0.68
CA LEU A 100 15.65 17.06 -1.45
C LEU A 100 14.13 17.29 -1.49
N GLU A 101 13.32 16.30 -1.12
CA GLU A 101 11.88 16.49 -1.05
C GLU A 101 11.55 17.39 0.13
N LYS A 102 10.74 18.42 -0.13
CA LYS A 102 10.37 19.38 0.90
C LYS A 102 9.54 18.70 1.97
N THR A 103 9.83 19.01 3.22
CA THR A 103 9.04 18.56 4.36
C THR A 103 7.58 19.01 4.24
N GLY A 104 6.66 18.19 4.74
CA GLY A 104 5.24 18.51 4.74
C GLY A 104 4.34 17.27 4.66
N ASP A 105 3.03 17.52 4.62
CA ASP A 105 2.02 16.48 4.47
C ASP A 105 1.74 16.25 2.98
N TYR A 106 1.94 15.01 2.53
CA TYR A 106 1.59 14.56 1.18
C TYR A 106 0.37 13.65 1.23
N LEU A 107 -0.53 13.80 0.26
CA LEU A 107 -1.76 13.03 0.13
C LEU A 107 -1.73 12.18 -1.13
N GLY A 108 -2.21 10.96 -1.04
CA GLY A 108 -2.34 10.05 -2.17
C GLY A 108 -3.22 8.86 -1.81
N LYS A 109 -3.45 7.98 -2.78
CA LYS A 109 -4.35 6.82 -2.63
C LYS A 109 -3.58 5.52 -2.84
N ILE A 110 -3.89 4.54 -1.99
CA ILE A 110 -3.58 3.13 -2.23
C ILE A 110 -4.85 2.47 -2.77
N LYS A 111 -4.72 1.74 -3.87
CA LYS A 111 -5.82 1.05 -4.54
C LYS A 111 -5.66 -0.45 -4.40
N PHE A 112 -6.72 -1.11 -3.97
CA PHE A 112 -6.82 -2.56 -3.89
C PHE A 112 -7.68 -3.03 -5.07
N LEU A 113 -7.18 -4.01 -5.82
CA LEU A 113 -7.89 -4.60 -6.94
C LEU A 113 -7.99 -6.10 -6.71
N VAL A 114 -9.19 -6.65 -6.85
CA VAL A 114 -9.41 -8.10 -6.75
C VAL A 114 -9.74 -8.62 -8.15
N LYS A 115 -8.98 -9.61 -8.60
CA LYS A 115 -9.30 -10.38 -9.80
C LYS A 115 -9.88 -11.73 -9.37
N ASN A 116 -11.13 -11.97 -9.74
CA ASN A 116 -11.81 -13.24 -9.53
C ASN A 116 -11.69 -14.12 -10.79
N TYR A 117 -11.73 -15.44 -10.59
CA TYR A 117 -11.74 -16.45 -11.65
C TYR A 117 -12.96 -17.35 -11.52
#